data_AF-A0A259P6V8-F1
#
_entry.id   AF-A0A259P6V8-F1
#
_cell.length_a   1.000
_cell.length_b   1.000
_cell.length_c   1.000
_cell.angle_alpha   90.00
_cell.angle_beta   90.00
_cell.angle_gamma   90.00
#
_symmetry.space_group_name_H-M   'P 1'
#
loop_
_entity.id
_entity.type
_entity.pdbx_description
1 polymer ?
#
loop_
_entity_poly.entity_id
_entity_poly.type
_entity_poly.pdbx_seq_one_letter_code
_entity_poly.pdbx_strand_id
1 'polypeptide(L)'
;MTGVYVTAALAILCILGSVLFVMRLAERTQQENRRRNQHRRIGVPAEILEALGVEAGDTLAWEVGEDGTVRVRRAERAAKTSERT
;
A
#
# COMPACT_ATOMS: atom_id res chain seq x y z
N MET A 1 39.71 -31.43 16.91
CA MET A 1 38.66 -30.53 17.44
C MET A 1 38.47 -29.27 16.60
N THR A 2 39.53 -28.65 16.06
CA THR A 2 39.47 -27.43 15.23
C THR A 2 38.58 -27.51 13.96
N GLY A 3 38.54 -28.66 13.27
CA GLY A 3 37.73 -28.81 12.05
C GLY A 3 36.21 -28.75 12.25
N VAL A 4 35.72 -29.11 13.44
CA VAL A 4 34.28 -29.05 13.78
C VAL A 4 33.84 -27.60 14.00
N TYR A 5 34.70 -26.76 14.59
CA TYR A 5 34.42 -25.33 14.76
C TYR A 5 34.43 -24.57 13.44
N VAL A 6 35.33 -24.92 12.52
CA VAL A 6 35.40 -24.29 11.19
C VAL A 6 34.16 -24.62 10.36
N THR A 7 33.72 -25.89 10.39
CA THR A 7 32.49 -26.31 9.69
C THR A 7 31.23 -25.69 10.31
N ALA A 8 31.14 -25.62 11.64
CA ALA A 8 30.06 -24.91 12.32
C ALA A 8 30.04 -23.40 11.99
N ALA A 9 31.20 -22.75 11.96
CA ALA A 9 31.31 -21.34 11.62
C ALA A 9 30.85 -21.05 10.18
N LEU A 10 31.26 -21.88 9.21
CA LEU A 10 30.82 -21.77 7.82
C LEU A 10 29.31 -21.98 7.68
N ALA A 11 28.74 -22.95 8.39
CA ALA A 11 27.30 -23.20 8.37
C ALA A 11 26.51 -21.99 8.89
N ILE A 12 26.95 -21.40 10.00
CA ILE A 12 26.32 -20.19 10.56
C ILE A 12 26.39 -19.02 9.58
N LEU A 13 27.54 -18.83 8.92
CA LEU A 13 27.75 -17.77 7.94
C LEU A 13 26.85 -17.95 6.70
N CYS A 14 26.70 -19.20 6.22
CA CYS A 14 25.75 -19.53 5.15
C CYS A 14 24.30 -19.26 5.56
N ILE A 15 23.89 -19.67 6.76
CA ILE A 15 22.51 -19.46 7.24
C ILE A 15 22.20 -17.96 7.33
N LEU A 16 23.09 -17.17 7.93
CA LEU A 16 22.94 -15.71 8.03
C LEU A 16 22.86 -15.06 6.63
N GLY A 17 23.72 -15.48 5.70
CA GLY A 17 23.69 -15.02 4.32
C GLY A 17 22.36 -15.34 3.61
N SER A 18 21.85 -16.55 3.76
CA SER A 18 20.56 -16.96 3.19
C SER A 18 19.38 -16.18 3.78
N VAL A 19 19.35 -15.96 5.10
CA VAL A 19 18.30 -15.18 5.76
C VAL A 19 18.29 -13.73 5.27
N LEU A 20 19.46 -13.10 5.20
CA LEU A 20 19.60 -11.73 4.67
C LEU A 20 19.19 -11.66 3.19
N PHE A 21 19.52 -12.68 2.40
CA PHE A 21 19.13 -12.75 0.99
C PHE A 21 17.61 -12.86 0.82
N VAL A 22 16.96 -13.73 1.60
CA VAL A 22 15.49 -13.88 1.57
C VAL A 22 14.79 -12.59 2.01
N MET A 23 15.28 -11.92 3.06
CA MET A 23 14.73 -10.61 3.48
C MET A 23 14.85 -9.56 2.37
N ARG A 24 16.03 -9.44 1.75
CA ARG A 24 16.25 -8.54 0.59
C ARG A 24 15.33 -8.87 -0.59
N LEU A 25 15.04 -10.14 -0.84
CA LEU A 25 14.13 -10.56 -1.92
C LEU A 25 12.67 -10.23 -1.60
N ALA A 26 12.25 -10.42 -0.35
CA ALA A 26 10.92 -10.06 0.13
C ALA A 26 10.69 -8.54 0.05
N GLU A 27 11.68 -7.73 0.43
CA GLU A 27 11.60 -6.27 0.32
C GLU A 27 11.42 -5.82 -1.14
N ARG A 28 12.20 -6.39 -2.07
CA ARG A 28 12.09 -6.07 -3.51
C ARG A 28 10.71 -6.41 -4.06
N THR A 29 10.19 -7.59 -3.75
CA THR A 29 8.86 -8.03 -4.21
C THR A 29 7.73 -7.21 -3.59
N GLN A 30 7.83 -6.82 -2.31
CA GLN A 30 6.88 -5.86 -1.72
C GLN A 30 6.96 -4.49 -2.39
N GLN A 31 8.15 -3.98 -2.67
CA GLN A 31 8.33 -2.67 -3.29
C GLN A 31 7.80 -2.66 -4.73
N GLU A 32 8.03 -3.73 -5.49
CA GLU A 32 7.50 -3.91 -6.84
C GLU A 32 5.97 -4.01 -6.85
N ASN A 33 5.38 -4.81 -5.95
CA ASN A 33 3.93 -4.89 -5.79
C ASN A 33 3.32 -3.54 -5.36
N ARG A 34 4.00 -2.79 -4.48
CA ARG A 34 3.57 -1.45 -4.06
C ARG A 34 3.58 -0.47 -5.23
N ARG A 35 4.63 -0.47 -6.07
CA ARG A 35 4.69 0.35 -7.30
C ARG A 35 3.63 -0.06 -8.32
N ARG A 36 3.38 -1.36 -8.47
CA ARG A 36 2.35 -1.88 -9.38
C ARG A 36 0.94 -1.49 -8.95
N ASN A 37 0.68 -1.47 -7.64
CA ASN A 37 -0.63 -1.12 -7.09
C ASN A 37 -0.88 0.40 -6.99
N GLN A 38 0.15 1.25 -7.10
CA GLN A 38 -0.01 2.73 -7.05
C GLN A 38 -0.90 3.30 -8.16
N HIS A 39 -1.08 2.59 -9.28
CA HIS A 39 -1.87 3.05 -10.43
C HIS A 39 -3.12 2.22 -10.70
N ARG A 40 -3.52 1.33 -9.77
CA ARG A 40 -4.76 0.58 -9.91
C ARG A 40 -5.94 1.53 -9.69
N ARG A 41 -6.54 1.94 -10.80
CA ARG A 41 -7.82 2.64 -10.82
C ARG A 41 -8.93 1.61 -10.70
N ILE A 42 -9.90 1.90 -9.84
CA ILE A 42 -11.14 1.13 -9.73
C ILE A 42 -12.19 1.91 -10.51
N GLY A 43 -12.80 1.27 -11.51
CA GLY A 43 -13.96 1.84 -12.19
C GLY A 43 -15.17 1.73 -11.27
N VAL A 44 -15.78 2.87 -10.94
CA VAL A 44 -17.04 2.91 -10.19
C VAL A 44 -18.18 2.99 -11.22
N PRO A 45 -19.21 2.13 -11.14
CA PRO A 45 -20.39 2.20 -12.00
C PRO A 45 -21.05 3.58 -11.98
N ALA A 46 -21.60 4.00 -13.12
CA ALA A 46 -22.17 5.34 -13.28
C ALA A 46 -23.35 5.57 -12.34
N GLU A 47 -24.16 4.54 -12.08
CA GLU A 47 -25.33 4.59 -11.20
C GLU A 47 -24.94 4.95 -9.76
N ILE A 48 -23.77 4.47 -9.31
CA ILE A 48 -23.23 4.75 -7.97
C ILE A 48 -22.69 6.19 -7.91
N LEU A 49 -22.03 6.66 -8.98
CA LEU A 49 -21.54 8.03 -9.07
C LEU A 49 -22.69 9.04 -9.09
N GLU A 50 -23.75 8.75 -9.84
CA GLU A 50 -24.98 9.55 -9.89
C GLU A 50 -25.68 9.60 -8.54
N ALA A 51 -25.86 8.44 -7.88
CA ALA A 51 -26.48 8.36 -6.56
C ALA A 51 -25.69 9.13 -5.48
N LEU A 52 -24.37 9.21 -5.63
CA LEU A 52 -23.48 9.97 -4.75
C LEU A 52 -23.30 11.44 -5.18
N GLY A 53 -23.86 11.84 -6.32
CA GLY A 53 -23.71 13.19 -6.88
C GLY A 53 -22.25 13.58 -7.15
N VAL A 54 -21.42 12.61 -7.55
CA VAL A 54 -19.98 12.79 -7.81
C VAL A 54 -19.77 13.03 -9.30
N GLU A 55 -19.20 14.18 -9.64
CA GLU A 55 -18.84 14.51 -11.02
C GLU A 55 -17.37 14.22 -11.32
N ALA A 56 -17.03 14.12 -12.61
CA ALA A 56 -15.64 13.98 -13.03
C ALA A 56 -14.82 15.19 -12.58
N GLY A 57 -13.81 14.94 -11.74
CA GLY A 57 -12.95 15.98 -11.17
C GLY A 57 -13.26 16.33 -9.72
N ASP A 58 -14.33 15.78 -9.14
CA ASP A 58 -14.57 15.91 -7.69
C ASP A 58 -13.54 15.13 -6.88
N THR A 59 -13.08 15.73 -5.78
CA THR A 59 -12.17 15.09 -4.83
C THR A 59 -12.94 14.10 -3.96
N LEU A 60 -12.44 12.86 -3.89
CA LEU A 60 -12.98 11.81 -3.04
C LEU A 60 -12.03 11.54 -1.87
N ALA A 61 -12.61 11.41 -0.67
CA ALA A 61 -11.93 10.93 0.52
C ALA A 61 -12.09 9.41 0.64
N TRP A 62 -11.01 8.74 1.03
CA TRP A 62 -10.93 7.27 1.11
C TRP A 62 -10.52 6.89 2.52
N GLU A 63 -11.25 5.96 3.12
CA GLU A 63 -10.96 5.40 4.44
C GLU A 63 -10.92 3.87 4.31
N VAL A 64 -9.93 3.23 4.93
CA VAL A 64 -9.81 1.77 4.98
C VAL A 64 -10.22 1.33 6.37
N GLY A 65 -11.32 0.56 6.47
CA GLY A 65 -11.76 -0.06 7.70
C GLY A 65 -10.84 -1.18 8.17
N GLU A 66 -10.92 -1.55 9.45
CA GLU A 66 -10.12 -2.63 10.05
C GLU A 66 -10.38 -4.00 9.41
N ASP A 67 -11.55 -4.19 8.81
CA ASP A 67 -11.97 -5.36 8.04
C ASP A 67 -11.44 -5.38 6.60
N GLY A 68 -10.70 -4.34 6.20
CA GLY A 68 -10.22 -4.15 4.83
C GLY A 68 -11.27 -3.54 3.89
N THR A 69 -12.45 -3.17 4.38
CA THR A 69 -13.47 -2.49 3.56
C THR A 69 -13.02 -1.07 3.26
N VAL A 70 -13.00 -0.70 1.97
CA VAL A 70 -12.69 0.66 1.53
C VAL A 70 -13.99 1.47 1.46
N ARG A 71 -14.10 2.52 2.27
CA ARG A 71 -15.20 3.49 2.23
C ARG A 71 -14.74 4.72 1.46
N VAL A 72 -15.49 5.05 0.40
CA VAL A 72 -15.25 6.25 -0.40
C VAL A 72 -16.37 7.25 -0.14
N ARG A 73 -16.00 8.48 0.19
CA ARG A 73 -16.94 9.59 0.44
C ARG A 73 -16.54 10.79 -0.40
N ARG A 74 -17.50 11.64 -0.74
CA ARG A 74 -17.20 12.95 -1.31
C ARG A 74 -16.40 13.75 -0.28
N ALA A 75 -15.25 14.30 -0.67
CA ALA A 75 -14.56 15.24 0.19
C ALA A 75 -15.43 16.50 0.29
N GLU A 76 -15.88 16.81 1.49
CA GLU A 76 -16.67 18.02 1.74
C GLU A 76 -15.84 19.21 1.24
N ARG A 77 -16.34 19.95 0.24
CA ARG A 77 -15.71 21.23 -0.13
C ARG A 77 -15.75 22.06 1.14
N ALA A 78 -14.59 22.37 1.72
CA ALA A 78 -14.48 23.46 2.67
C ALA A 78 -15.19 24.65 2.03
N ALA A 79 -16.37 24.99 2.54
CA ALA A 79 -17.09 26.16 2.12
C ALA A 79 -16.15 27.32 2.44
N LYS A 80 -15.44 27.83 1.41
CA LYS A 80 -14.88 29.17 1.49
C LYS A 80 -16.08 30.08 1.60
N THR A 81 -16.41 30.40 2.85
CA THR A 81 -17.01 31.62 3.35
C THR A 81 -17.15 32.65 2.24
N SER A 82 -18.33 32.63 1.62
CA SER A 82 -18.89 33.81 0.97
C SER A 82 -19.37 34.71 2.10
N GLU A 83 -18.45 35.55 2.58
CA GLU A 83 -18.72 36.72 3.40
C GLU A 83 -17.99 37.83 2.63
N ARG A 84 -18.68 38.52 1.70
CA ARG A 84 -19.40 39.79 1.95
C ARG A 84 -18.53 40.63 2.88
N THR A 85 -17.77 41.61 2.40
CA THR A 85 -18.26 42.92 1.93
C THR A 85 -17.11 43.68 1.31
#